data_AF-A0A7J3BA95-F1
#
_entry.id   AF-A0A7J3BA95-F1
#
_cell.length_a   1.000
_cell.length_b   1.000
_cell.length_c   1.000
_cell.angle_alpha   90.00
_cell.angle_beta   90.00
_cell.angle_gamma   90.00
#
_symmetry.space_group_name_H-M   'P 1'
#
loop_
_entity.id
_entity.type
_entity.pdbx_description
1 polymer ?
#
loop_
_entity_poly.entity_id
_entity_poly.type
_entity_poly.pdbx_seq_one_letter_code
_entity_poly.pdbx_strand_id
1 'polypeptide(L)'
;MKVCIECQQEVVGKRAVRVKEDRIIGVLRWLKRKLGIAKENELYVCEDHLKKHLEKRKDFEKSMVIFAILTSILLLILLVSIAISGRIELWAIVSTIALIVLLVFFSLVFRYVPNVESTEPKLIQQEKEMKKKKRG
;
A
#
# COMPACT_ATOMS: atom_id res chain seq x y z
N MET A 1 11.73 3.89 15.72
CA MET A 1 12.96 3.54 14.97
C MET A 1 12.73 3.81 13.48
N LYS A 2 13.76 4.19 12.72
CA LYS A 2 13.68 4.46 11.27
C LYS A 2 14.23 3.28 10.50
N VAL A 3 13.40 2.56 9.76
CA VAL A 3 13.77 1.29 9.12
C VAL A 3 13.44 1.28 7.63
N CYS A 4 14.28 0.60 6.85
CA CYS A 4 14.01 0.38 5.44
C CYS A 4 12.94 -0.70 5.26
N ILE A 5 11.92 -0.47 4.44
CA ILE A 5 10.85 -1.44 4.20
C ILE A 5 11.32 -2.68 3.42
N GLU A 6 12.35 -2.54 2.57
CA GLU A 6 12.87 -3.62 1.71
C GLU A 6 13.89 -4.49 2.45
N CYS A 7 14.88 -3.88 3.14
CA CYS A 7 15.94 -4.62 3.83
C CYS A 7 15.75 -4.76 5.35
N GLN A 8 14.73 -4.13 5.93
CA GLN A 8 14.42 -4.14 7.38
C GLN A 8 15.53 -3.62 8.30
N GLN A 9 16.58 -3.00 7.75
CA GLN A 9 17.68 -2.42 8.50
C GLN A 9 17.40 -0.97 8.90
N GLU A 10 18.08 -0.49 9.94
CA GLU A 10 18.04 0.93 10.31
C GLU A 10 18.67 1.82 9.22
N VAL A 11 18.00 2.94 8.93
CA VAL A 11 18.42 3.89 7.86
C VAL A 11 19.11 5.13 8.40
N VAL A 12 19.34 5.17 9.70
CA VAL A 12 19.96 6.31 10.39
C VAL A 12 21.41 6.46 9.89
N GLY A 13 21.78 7.66 9.44
CA GLY A 13 23.10 7.92 8.84
C GLY A 13 23.24 7.48 7.38
N LYS A 14 22.17 6.92 6.78
CA LYS A 14 22.13 6.57 5.35
C LYS A 14 21.25 7.56 4.58
N ARG A 15 21.44 7.58 3.26
CA ARG A 15 20.55 8.26 2.32
C ARG A 15 19.31 7.40 2.09
N ALA A 16 18.14 7.94 2.43
CA ALA A 16 16.88 7.22 2.31
C ALA A 16 15.73 8.20 2.03
N VAL A 17 14.65 7.65 1.50
CA VAL A 17 13.42 8.36 1.20
C VAL A 17 12.32 7.89 2.16
N ARG A 18 11.54 8.82 2.70
CA ARG A 18 10.40 8.47 3.56
C ARG A 18 9.28 7.86 2.74
N VAL A 19 8.71 6.78 3.26
CA VAL A 19 7.48 6.18 2.72
C VAL A 19 6.30 7.06 3.12
N LYS A 20 5.45 7.40 2.16
CA LYS A 20 4.24 8.19 2.37
C LYS A 20 3.26 7.42 3.25
N GLU A 21 2.78 8.10 4.29
CA GLU A 21 1.85 7.53 5.26
C GLU A 21 0.42 7.53 4.70
N ASP A 22 0.06 6.50 3.93
CA ASP A 22 -1.26 6.38 3.34
C ASP A 22 -2.27 5.70 4.29
N ARG A 23 -3.58 5.88 4.02
CA ARG A 23 -4.68 5.25 4.80
C ARG A 23 -4.52 3.73 4.91
N ILE A 24 -3.99 3.08 3.87
CA ILE A 24 -3.75 1.62 3.85
C ILE A 24 -2.71 1.24 4.90
N ILE A 25 -1.59 1.97 5.00
CA ILE A 25 -0.58 1.75 6.03
C ILE A 25 -1.17 1.97 7.43
N GLY A 26 -2.01 3.00 7.57
CA GLY A 26 -2.74 3.27 8.81
C GLY A 26 -3.61 2.10 9.26
N VAL A 27 -4.41 1.53 8.35
CA VAL A 27 -5.24 0.34 8.60
C VAL A 27 -4.37 -0.87 8.92
N LEU A 28 -3.28 -1.09 8.18
CA LEU A 28 -2.37 -2.21 8.42
C LEU A 28 -1.72 -2.14 9.80
N ARG A 29 -1.32 -0.94 10.24
CA ARG A 29 -0.79 -0.71 11.59
C ARG A 29 -1.86 -0.87 12.65
N TRP A 30 -3.09 -0.43 12.39
CA TRP A 30 -4.21 -0.67 13.32
C TRP A 30 -4.48 -2.17 13.51
N LEU A 31 -4.51 -2.94 12.41
CA LEU A 31 -4.68 -4.39 12.45
C LEU A 31 -3.51 -5.06 13.18
N LYS A 32 -2.27 -4.67 12.90
CA LYS A 32 -1.09 -5.19 13.60
C LYS A 32 -1.08 -4.85 15.09
N ARG A 33 -1.60 -3.68 15.48
CA ARG A 33 -1.79 -3.30 16.90
C ARG A 33 -2.82 -4.18 17.57
N LYS A 34 -3.97 -4.43 16.91
CA LYS A 34 -5.00 -5.37 17.35
C LYS A 34 -4.46 -6.80 17.54
N LEU A 35 -3.54 -7.23 16.68
CA LEU A 35 -2.91 -8.55 16.74
C LEU A 35 -1.69 -8.62 17.69
N GLY A 36 -1.28 -7.52 18.32
CA GLY A 36 -0.12 -7.49 19.23
C GLY A 36 1.25 -7.58 18.56
N ILE A 37 1.33 -7.49 17.23
CA ILE A 37 2.58 -7.64 16.44
C ILE A 37 3.17 -6.27 16.04
N ALA A 38 2.66 -5.17 16.62
CA ALA A 38 3.01 -3.82 16.18
C ALA A 38 4.45 -3.42 16.53
N LYS A 39 5.18 -2.97 15.51
CA LYS A 39 6.41 -2.18 15.65
C LYS A 39 6.11 -0.80 15.09
N GLU A 40 6.00 0.22 15.94
CA GLU A 40 5.72 1.62 15.56
C GLU A 40 6.97 2.27 14.93
N ASN A 41 7.38 1.74 13.78
CA ASN A 41 8.55 2.19 13.06
C ASN A 41 8.15 3.15 11.93
N GLU A 42 8.99 4.17 11.74
CA GLU A 42 8.94 5.03 10.56
C GLU A 42 9.55 4.26 9.39
N LEU A 43 8.81 4.18 8.29
CA LEU A 43 9.19 3.42 7.12
C LEU A 43 9.92 4.31 6.12
N TYR A 44 11.07 3.84 5.66
CA TYR A 44 11.91 4.48 4.67
C TYR A 44 12.29 3.49 3.57
N VAL A 45 12.85 3.99 2.48
CA VAL A 45 13.48 3.19 1.41
C VAL A 45 14.90 3.71 1.22
N CYS A 46 15.90 2.85 1.38
CA CYS A 46 17.29 3.21 1.13
C CYS A 46 17.51 3.56 -0.35
N GLU A 47 18.51 4.40 -0.64
CA GLU A 47 18.93 4.74 -2.00
C GLU A 47 19.16 3.50 -2.88
N ASP A 48 19.88 2.49 -2.37
CA ASP A 48 20.17 1.24 -3.09
C ASP A 48 18.92 0.46 -3.51
N HIS A 49 17.83 0.61 -2.75
CA HIS A 49 16.58 -0.13 -2.95
C HIS A 49 15.50 0.71 -3.64
N LEU A 50 15.73 2.02 -3.80
CA LEU A 50 14.74 2.96 -4.34
C LEU A 50 14.32 2.58 -5.76
N LYS A 51 15.27 2.24 -6.63
CA LYS A 51 14.98 1.86 -8.02
C LYS A 51 14.07 0.63 -8.08
N LYS A 52 14.41 -0.43 -7.34
CA LYS A 52 13.61 -1.67 -7.27
C LYS A 52 12.23 -1.42 -6.68
N HIS A 53 12.14 -0.55 -5.67
CA HIS A 53 10.87 -0.20 -5.04
C HIS A 53 9.95 0.56 -6.01
N LEU A 54 10.49 1.52 -6.78
CA LEU A 54 9.74 2.24 -7.81
C LEU A 54 9.27 1.32 -8.94
N GLU A 55 10.07 0.33 -9.33
CA GLU A 55 9.68 -0.67 -10.32
C GLU A 55 8.51 -1.54 -9.83
N LYS A 56 8.63 -2.09 -8.61
CA LYS A 56 7.52 -2.82 -7.96
C LYS A 56 6.25 -1.98 -7.86
N ARG A 57 6.39 -0.68 -7.58
CA ARG A 57 5.26 0.25 -7.50
C ARG A 57 4.57 0.40 -8.85
N LYS A 58 5.32 0.53 -9.95
CA LYS A 58 4.77 0.56 -11.31
C LYS A 58 4.06 -0.74 -11.65
N ASP A 59 4.61 -1.88 -11.26
CA ASP A 59 3.97 -3.18 -11.52
C ASP A 59 2.68 -3.38 -10.71
N PHE A 60 2.66 -2.87 -9.48
CA PHE A 60 1.44 -2.80 -8.67
C PHE A 60 0.38 -1.91 -9.35
N GLU A 61 0.76 -0.74 -9.85
CA GLU A 61 -0.16 0.16 -10.56
C GLU A 61 -0.72 -0.48 -11.84
N LYS A 62 0.13 -1.12 -12.66
CA LYS A 62 -0.33 -1.89 -13.83
C LYS A 62 -1.29 -3.00 -13.43
N SER A 63 -0.97 -3.75 -12.37
CA SER A 63 -1.85 -4.82 -11.87
C SER A 63 -3.19 -4.26 -11.42
N MET A 64 -3.21 -3.12 -10.71
CA MET A 64 -4.46 -2.45 -10.31
C MET A 64 -5.29 -2.02 -11.52
N VAL A 65 -4.67 -1.50 -12.58
CA VAL A 65 -5.37 -1.15 -13.82
C VAL A 65 -6.00 -2.39 -14.45
N ILE A 66 -5.27 -3.52 -14.52
CA ILE A 66 -5.81 -4.78 -15.02
C ILE A 66 -7.00 -5.24 -14.17
N PHE A 67 -6.91 -5.19 -12.84
CA PHE A 67 -8.02 -5.53 -11.95
C PHE A 67 -9.22 -4.60 -12.14
N ALA A 68 -9.00 -3.30 -12.36
CA ALA A 68 -10.08 -2.36 -12.64
C ALA A 68 -10.81 -2.71 -13.95
N ILE A 69 -10.06 -3.06 -15.00
CA ILE A 69 -10.63 -3.51 -16.28
C ILE A 69 -11.43 -4.80 -16.09
N LEU A 70 -10.87 -5.81 -15.41
CA LEU A 70 -11.57 -7.06 -15.12
C LEU A 70 -12.87 -6.84 -14.34
N THR A 71 -12.82 -5.96 -13.34
CA THR A 71 -14.00 -5.59 -12.53
C THR A 71 -15.07 -4.92 -13.39
N SER A 72 -14.67 -4.03 -14.30
CA SER A 72 -15.60 -3.38 -15.24
C SER A 72 -16.25 -4.39 -16.19
N ILE A 73 -15.49 -5.36 -16.70
CA ILE A 73 -16.01 -6.43 -17.56
C ILE A 73 -17.02 -7.30 -16.79
N LEU A 74 -16.70 -7.69 -15.55
CA LEU A 74 -17.60 -8.47 -14.70
C LEU A 74 -18.92 -7.73 -14.42
N LEU A 75 -18.87 -6.43 -14.13
CA LEU A 75 -20.06 -5.60 -13.97
C LEU A 75 -20.89 -5.53 -15.25
N LEU A 76 -20.25 -5.41 -16.41
CA LEU A 76 -20.93 -5.37 -17.70
C LEU A 76 -21.63 -6.70 -18.00
N ILE A 77 -20.97 -7.83 -17.72
CA ILE A 77 -21.58 -9.17 -17.85
C ILE A 77 -22.79 -9.29 -16.92
N LEU A 78 -22.70 -8.82 -15.68
CA LEU A 78 -23.82 -8.83 -14.73
C LEU A 78 -25.00 -8.00 -15.26
N LEU A 79 -24.76 -6.79 -15.79
CA LEU A 79 -25.80 -5.93 -16.35
C LEU A 79 -26.47 -6.58 -17.58
N VAL A 80 -25.68 -7.17 -18.48
CA VAL A 80 -26.20 -7.88 -19.65
C VAL A 80 -27.02 -9.11 -19.23
N SER A 81 -26.56 -9.86 -18.23
CA SER A 81 -27.28 -11.01 -17.69
C SER A 81 -28.64 -10.62 -17.10
N ILE A 82 -28.70 -9.51 -16.36
CA ILE A 82 -29.95 -8.96 -15.83
C ILE A 82 -30.88 -8.51 -16.98
N ALA A 83 -30.34 -7.84 -17.99
CA ALA A 83 -31.12 -7.37 -19.14
C ALA A 83 -31.73 -8.51 -19.97
N ILE A 84 -31.00 -9.60 -20.17
CA ILE A 84 -31.47 -10.77 -20.95
C ILE A 84 -32.46 -11.62 -20.15
N SER A 85 -32.18 -11.87 -18.86
CA SER A 85 -33.03 -12.72 -18.03
C SER A 85 -34.32 -12.04 -17.58
N GLY A 86 -34.35 -10.69 -17.54
CA GLY A 86 -35.46 -9.91 -17.00
C GLY A 86 -35.71 -10.13 -15.51
N ARG A 87 -34.79 -10.83 -14.82
CA ARG A 87 -34.90 -11.17 -13.40
C ARG A 87 -33.71 -10.60 -12.65
N ILE A 88 -33.99 -9.87 -11.58
CA ILE A 88 -32.96 -9.37 -10.67
C ILE A 88 -32.77 -10.42 -9.57
N GLU A 89 -31.79 -11.30 -9.75
CA GLU A 89 -31.39 -12.21 -8.68
C GLU A 89 -30.43 -11.49 -7.73
N LEU A 90 -30.96 -11.03 -6.60
CA LEU A 90 -30.18 -10.36 -5.55
C LEU A 90 -28.99 -11.21 -5.09
N TRP A 91 -29.12 -12.53 -5.07
CA TRP A 91 -28.03 -13.44 -4.70
C TRP A 91 -26.85 -13.39 -5.68
N ALA A 92 -27.12 -13.32 -6.99
CA ALA A 92 -26.10 -13.20 -8.02
C ALA A 92 -25.36 -11.86 -7.92
N ILE A 93 -26.08 -10.78 -7.61
CA ILE A 93 -25.49 -9.46 -7.42
C ILE A 93 -24.60 -9.45 -6.18
N VAL A 94 -25.10 -9.92 -5.04
CA VAL A 94 -24.35 -9.93 -3.77
C VAL A 94 -23.11 -10.82 -3.88
N SER A 95 -23.21 -12.00 -4.49
CA SER A 95 -22.07 -12.90 -4.68
C SER A 95 -21.01 -12.31 -5.63
N THR A 96 -21.43 -11.64 -6.71
CA THR A 96 -20.51 -10.97 -7.64
C THR A 96 -19.78 -9.81 -6.95
N ILE A 97 -20.50 -8.98 -6.19
CA ILE A 97 -19.90 -7.88 -5.42
C ILE A 97 -18.94 -8.44 -4.37
N ALA A 98 -19.33 -9.47 -3.62
CA ALA A 98 -18.49 -10.10 -2.62
C ALA A 98 -17.19 -10.64 -3.24
N LEU A 99 -17.27 -11.28 -4.42
CA LEU A 99 -16.10 -11.79 -5.14
C LEU A 99 -15.18 -10.66 -5.62
N ILE A 100 -15.74 -9.57 -6.17
CA ILE A 100 -14.97 -8.39 -6.57
C ILE A 100 -14.24 -7.78 -5.36
N VAL A 101 -14.96 -7.56 -4.26
CA VAL A 101 -14.39 -7.01 -3.02
C VAL A 101 -13.28 -7.92 -2.50
N LEU A 102 -13.48 -9.23 -2.51
CA LEU A 102 -12.48 -10.21 -2.09
C LEU A 102 -11.22 -10.13 -2.97
N LEU A 103 -11.36 -10.10 -4.29
CA LEU A 103 -10.23 -10.00 -5.22
C LEU A 103 -9.42 -8.71 -5.03
N VAL A 104 -10.11 -7.58 -4.92
CA VAL A 104 -9.47 -6.28 -4.65
C VAL A 104 -8.78 -6.29 -3.29
N PHE A 105 -9.42 -6.84 -2.28
CA PHE A 105 -8.85 -6.96 -0.94
C PHE A 105 -7.57 -7.82 -0.94
N PHE A 106 -7.59 -9.00 -1.58
CA PHE A 106 -6.40 -9.85 -1.72
C PHE A 106 -5.28 -9.11 -2.47
N SER A 107 -5.60 -8.40 -3.55
CA SER A 107 -4.61 -7.60 -4.28
C SER A 107 -3.98 -6.51 -3.38
N LEU A 108 -4.78 -5.81 -2.58
CA LEU A 108 -4.30 -4.80 -1.63
C LEU A 108 -3.46 -5.39 -0.49
N VAL A 109 -3.84 -6.55 0.05
CA VAL A 109 -3.10 -7.12 1.20
C VAL A 109 -1.76 -7.70 0.76
N PHE A 110 -1.73 -8.41 -0.37
CA PHE A 110 -0.56 -9.18 -0.78
C PHE A 110 0.39 -8.41 -1.71
N ARG A 111 -0.11 -7.45 -2.51
CA ARG A 111 0.69 -6.74 -3.52
C ARG A 111 0.86 -5.25 -3.27
N TYR A 112 0.31 -4.70 -2.18
CA TYR A 112 0.43 -3.26 -1.93
C TYR A 112 1.89 -2.84 -1.72
N VAL A 113 2.32 -1.93 -2.58
CA VAL A 113 3.61 -1.24 -2.48
C VAL A 113 3.30 0.21 -2.13
N PRO A 114 3.73 0.73 -0.95
CA PRO A 114 3.43 2.09 -0.56
C PRO A 114 4.17 3.11 -1.45
N ASN A 115 3.65 4.32 -1.52
CA ASN A 115 4.32 5.38 -2.28
C ASN A 115 5.42 6.04 -1.43
N VAL A 116 6.35 6.74 -2.08
CA VAL A 116 7.40 7.52 -1.41
C VAL A 116 7.11 9.02 -1.47
N GLU A 117 7.56 9.78 -0.47
CA GLU A 117 7.32 11.23 -0.40
C GLU A 117 8.16 12.05 -1.39
N SER A 118 9.31 11.52 -1.81
CA SER A 118 10.25 12.21 -2.70
C SER A 118 10.99 11.19 -3.56
N THR A 119 11.40 11.53 -4.76
CA THR A 119 12.27 10.65 -5.57
C THR A 119 13.76 10.84 -5.22
N GLU A 120 14.07 11.89 -4.46
CA GLU A 120 15.44 12.23 -4.08
C GLU A 120 15.75 11.72 -2.67
N PRO A 121 16.80 10.88 -2.50
CA PRO A 121 17.17 10.36 -1.21
C PRO A 121 17.85 11.44 -0.36
N LYS A 122 17.33 11.64 0.86
CA LYS A 122 17.87 12.61 1.82
C LYS A 122 18.62 11.88 2.92
N LEU A 123 19.68 12.51 3.44
CA LEU A 123 20.49 11.93 4.51
C LEU A 123 19.70 11.99 5.82
N ILE A 124 19.40 10.83 6.40
CA ILE A 124 18.58 10.75 7.61
C ILE A 124 19.47 10.99 8.83
N GLN A 125 19.49 12.24 9.30
CA GLN A 125 20.19 12.60 10.53
C GLN A 125 19.45 12.09 11.77
N GLN A 126 20.22 11.72 12.80
CA GLN A 126 19.67 11.44 14.13
C GLN A 126 19.08 12.73 14.69
N GLU A 127 17.85 12.65 15.20
CA GLU A 127 17.11 13.77 15.82
C GLU A 127 17.79 14.34 17.09
N LYS A 128 18.99 13.85 17.44
CA LYS A 128 19.75 14.25 18.64
C LYS A 128 20.22 15.71 18.60
N GLU A 129 20.27 16.38 17.46
CA GLU A 129 20.74 17.78 17.39
C GLU A 129 19.66 18.84 17.68
N MET A 130 18.36 18.56 17.48
CA MET A 130 17.32 19.59 17.72
C MET A 130 17.00 19.82 19.20
N LYS A 131 17.23 18.85 20.08
CA LYS A 131 17.02 19.06 21.54
C LYS A 131 18.14 19.82 22.22
N LYS A 132 19.34 19.91 21.63
CA LYS A 132 20.49 20.64 22.22
C LYS A 132 20.45 22.15 21.93
N LYS A 133 19.78 22.59 20.87
CA LYS A 133 19.67 24.02 20.48
C LYS A 133 18.48 24.77 21.11
N LYS A 134 17.55 24.07 21.78
CA LYS A 134 16.41 24.68 22.51
C LYS A 134 16.67 24.87 24.01
N ARG A 135 17.88 24.54 24.51
CA ARG A 135 18.27 24.65 25.92
C ARG A 135 19.61 25.40 26.12
N GLY A 136 20.12 26.06 25.08
CA GLY A 136 21.32 26.89 25.13
C GLY A 136 20.97 28.34 24.86
#